data_AF-A0A2M7YX96-F1
#
_entry.id   AF-A0A2M7YX96-F1
#
_cell.length_a   1.000
_cell.length_b   1.000
_cell.length_c   1.000
_cell.angle_alpha   90.00
_cell.angle_beta   90.00
_cell.angle_gamma   90.00
#
_symmetry.space_group_name_H-M   'P 1'
#
loop_
_entity.id
_entity.type
_entity.pdbx_description
1 polymer ?
#
loop_
_entity_poly.entity_id
_entity_poly.type
_entity_poly.pdbx_seq_one_letter_code
_entity_poly.pdbx_strand_id
1 'polypeptide(L)'
;MRFTSLPALTSISTIGRNLNCAAGVKSMPIRWLFCDEIDEYPGDVDGQGDPISLAEKRTTGPLYSRRKVFLVSTPTIKGISRIEREFLASDQRRYFVPCPE
;
A
#
# COMPACT_ATOMS: atom_id res chain seq x y z
N MET A 1 -0.40 2.87 19.47
CA MET A 1 0.55 3.98 19.27
C MET A 1 -0.23 5.28 19.11
N ARG A 2 -0.21 6.16 20.11
CA ARG A 2 -0.78 7.52 19.99
C ARG A 2 0.20 8.37 19.19
N PHE A 3 -0.20 8.80 17.99
CA PHE A 3 0.51 9.80 17.22
C PHE A 3 0.18 11.18 17.81
N THR A 4 1.09 11.74 18.61
CA THR A 4 1.01 13.14 19.06
C THR A 4 1.49 14.06 17.94
N SER A 5 0.62 15.01 17.56
CA SER A 5 0.89 16.32 16.95
C SER A 5 2.16 16.44 16.09
N LEU A 6 2.03 16.13 14.79
CA LEU A 6 2.94 16.59 13.74
C LEU A 6 2.21 17.63 12.86
N PRO A 7 2.94 18.61 12.29
CA PRO A 7 2.33 19.69 11.53
C PRO A 7 1.57 19.13 10.31
N ALA A 8 0.52 19.85 9.92
CA ALA A 8 -0.65 19.46 9.13
C ALA A 8 -0.46 18.86 7.70
N LEU A 9 0.64 18.17 7.39
CA LEU A 9 0.94 17.65 6.05
C LEU A 9 1.41 16.19 6.01
N THR A 10 1.25 15.43 7.10
CA THR A 10 1.52 13.98 7.08
C THR A 10 0.25 13.21 6.74
N SER A 11 -0.10 13.18 5.45
CA SER A 11 -1.19 12.35 4.94
C SER A 11 -0.79 10.86 5.03
N ILE A 12 -1.60 10.10 5.75
CA ILE A 12 -1.62 8.64 5.69
C ILE A 12 -2.82 8.28 4.82
N SER A 13 -2.61 7.53 3.75
CA SER A 13 -3.69 7.05 2.89
C SER A 13 -3.74 5.54 2.91
N THR A 14 -4.91 5.01 3.21
CA THR A 14 -5.21 3.58 3.12
C THR A 14 -6.06 3.31 1.89
N ILE A 15 -5.67 2.32 1.11
CA ILE A 15 -6.44 1.76 -0.01
C ILE A 15 -6.85 0.34 0.41
N GLY A 16 -8.08 -0.05 0.10
CA GLY A 16 -8.65 -1.35 0.41
C GLY A 16 -9.95 -1.55 -0.36
N ARG A 17 -10.44 -2.79 -0.39
CA ARG A 17 -11.53 -3.25 -1.28
C ARG A 17 -12.80 -2.38 -1.23
N ASN A 18 -13.09 -1.75 -0.09
CA ASN A 18 -14.31 -0.98 0.12
C ASN A 18 -14.02 0.44 0.63
N LEU A 19 -13.09 1.13 -0.04
CA LEU A 19 -12.70 2.49 0.31
C LEU A 19 -13.10 3.48 -0.79
N ASN A 20 -14.09 4.31 -0.46
CA ASN A 20 -14.46 5.55 -1.14
C ASN A 20 -13.29 6.56 -1.30
N CYS A 21 -12.08 6.19 -0.84
CA CYS A 21 -10.88 7.02 -0.90
C CYS A 21 -10.09 6.91 -2.20
N ALA A 22 -10.37 5.93 -3.09
CA ALA A 22 -9.67 5.82 -4.39
C ALA A 22 -9.79 7.09 -5.24
N ALA A 23 -10.94 7.79 -5.17
CA ALA A 23 -11.16 9.07 -5.84
C ALA A 23 -10.28 10.21 -5.27
N GLY A 24 -9.93 10.17 -3.98
CA GLY A 24 -9.10 11.17 -3.29
C GLY A 24 -7.59 11.03 -3.54
N VAL A 25 -7.14 9.88 -4.06
CA VAL A 25 -5.71 9.61 -4.35
C VAL A 25 -5.21 10.40 -5.58
N LYS A 26 -6.11 10.94 -6.41
CA LYS A 26 -5.74 11.63 -7.66
C LYS A 26 -5.00 12.96 -7.44
N SER A 27 -5.19 13.62 -6.30
CA SER A 27 -4.75 15.02 -6.11
C SER A 27 -3.89 15.29 -4.88
N MET A 28 -3.73 14.34 -3.95
CA MET A 28 -2.98 14.57 -2.72
C MET A 28 -1.66 13.79 -2.71
N PRO A 29 -0.53 14.43 -2.33
CA PRO A 29 0.71 13.71 -2.11
C PRO A 29 0.58 12.83 -0.86
N ILE A 30 1.19 11.64 -0.90
CA ILE A 30 1.07 10.61 0.15
C ILE A 30 2.43 10.30 0.71
N ARG A 31 2.62 10.46 2.03
CA ARG A 31 3.89 10.08 2.66
C ARG A 31 3.88 8.62 3.15
N TRP A 32 2.73 8.12 3.57
CA TRP A 32 2.56 6.76 4.09
C TRP A 32 1.42 6.10 3.34
N LEU A 33 1.74 5.07 2.55
CA LEU A 33 0.79 4.33 1.75
C LEU A 33 0.57 2.96 2.39
N PHE A 34 -0.69 2.62 2.64
CA PHE A 34 -1.11 1.30 3.09
C PHE A 34 -2.12 0.74 2.08
N CYS A 35 -1.81 -0.42 1.51
CA CYS A 35 -2.71 -1.15 0.61
C CYS A 35 -2.99 -2.51 1.25
N ASP A 36 -4.24 -2.73 1.63
CA ASP A 36 -4.71 -4.02 2.13
C ASP A 36 -5.45 -4.77 1.04
N GLU A 37 -5.37 -6.11 1.07
CA GLU A 37 -5.97 -7.05 0.12
C GLU A 37 -5.61 -6.79 -1.36
N ILE A 38 -4.34 -6.51 -1.62
CA ILE A 38 -3.88 -6.10 -2.96
C ILE A 38 -4.10 -7.15 -4.07
N ASP A 39 -4.24 -8.44 -3.73
CA ASP A 39 -4.54 -9.49 -4.70
C ASP A 39 -5.93 -9.31 -5.33
N GLU A 40 -6.85 -8.63 -4.65
CA GLU A 40 -8.22 -8.43 -5.11
C GLU A 40 -8.43 -7.11 -5.85
N TYR A 41 -7.37 -6.32 -6.03
CA TYR A 41 -7.50 -5.06 -6.73
C TYR A 41 -7.75 -5.30 -8.22
N PRO A 42 -8.66 -4.53 -8.85
CA PRO A 42 -8.81 -4.59 -10.29
C PRO A 42 -7.48 -4.24 -10.96
N GLY A 43 -7.13 -4.95 -12.03
CA GLY A 43 -5.90 -4.69 -12.78
C GLY A 43 -5.88 -3.33 -13.46
N ASP A 44 -7.05 -2.74 -13.67
CA ASP A 44 -7.22 -1.43 -14.27
C ASP A 44 -8.35 -0.69 -13.55
N VAL A 45 -8.06 0.54 -13.13
CA VAL A 45 -9.08 1.46 -12.61
C VAL A 45 -9.38 2.48 -13.70
N ASP A 46 -10.56 2.36 -14.30
CA ASP A 46 -11.08 3.31 -15.30
C ASP A 46 -10.13 3.62 -16.48
N GLY A 47 -9.31 2.64 -16.92
CA GLY A 47 -8.36 2.83 -18.02
C GLY A 47 -7.09 3.61 -17.63
N GLN A 48 -6.86 3.85 -16.33
CA GLN A 48 -5.68 4.55 -15.82
C GLN A 48 -4.53 3.60 -15.43
N GLY A 49 -4.76 2.29 -15.50
CA GLY A 49 -3.83 1.25 -15.14
C GLY A 49 -3.95 0.81 -13.69
N ASP A 50 -2.90 0.13 -13.23
CA ASP A 50 -2.89 -0.53 -11.92
C ASP A 50 -2.96 0.48 -10.76
N PRO A 51 -3.91 0.32 -9.81
CA PRO A 51 -4.11 1.26 -8.71
C PRO A 51 -2.92 1.35 -7.75
N ILE A 52 -2.18 0.26 -7.56
CA ILE A 52 -1.01 0.23 -6.67
C ILE A 52 0.08 1.12 -7.26
N SER A 53 0.38 0.91 -8.55
CA SER A 53 1.34 1.70 -9.30
C SER A 53 0.98 3.19 -9.33
N LEU A 54 -0.31 3.52 -9.43
CA LEU A 54 -0.79 4.90 -9.39
C LEU A 54 -0.57 5.52 -8.00
N ALA A 55 -0.84 4.78 -6.93
CA ALA A 55 -0.65 5.23 -5.56
C ALA A 55 0.84 5.39 -5.21
N GLU A 56 1.70 4.48 -5.65
CA GLU A 56 3.15 4.55 -5.44
C GLU A 56 3.77 5.80 -6.06
N LYS A 57 3.34 6.19 -7.28
CA LYS A 57 3.79 7.43 -7.91
C LYS A 57 3.50 8.66 -7.06
N ARG A 58 2.43 8.65 -6.26
CA ARG A 58 2.07 9.77 -5.35
C ARG A 58 2.92 9.85 -4.10
N THR A 59 3.71 8.82 -3.82
CA THR A 59 4.69 8.82 -2.73
C THR A 59 6.03 9.45 -3.13
N THR A 60 6.22 9.74 -4.42
CA THR A 60 7.47 10.28 -4.95
C THR A 60 7.40 11.80 -5.00
N GLY A 61 8.13 12.47 -4.11
CA GLY A 61 8.24 13.93 -4.10
C GLY A 61 9.33 14.43 -3.16
N PRO A 62 9.70 15.72 -3.26
CA PRO A 62 10.91 16.27 -2.62
C PRO A 62 10.92 16.17 -1.09
N LEU A 63 9.73 16.18 -0.47
CA LEU A 63 9.55 16.11 0.99
C LEU A 63 9.48 14.68 1.56
N TYR A 64 9.57 13.65 0.71
CA TYR A 64 9.17 12.27 1.06
C TYR A 64 10.34 11.28 1.05
N SER A 65 11.54 11.72 1.41
CA SER A 65 12.74 10.88 1.55
C SER A 65 12.57 9.72 2.56
N ARG A 66 11.60 9.83 3.47
CA ARG A 66 11.22 8.81 4.46
C ARG A 66 9.80 8.28 4.22
N ARG A 67 9.40 8.09 2.97
CA ARG A 67 8.12 7.46 2.65
C ARG A 67 8.09 6.01 3.13
N LYS A 68 6.90 5.51 3.42
CA LYS A 68 6.68 4.08 3.71
C LYS A 68 5.51 3.57 2.87
N VAL A 69 5.72 2.44 2.22
CA VAL A 69 4.71 1.73 1.44
C VAL A 69 4.53 0.36 2.07
N PHE A 70 3.30 0.03 2.45
CA PHE A 70 2.92 -1.24 3.04
C PHE A 70 1.89 -1.90 2.14
N LEU A 71 2.24 -3.07 1.61
CA LEU A 71 1.37 -3.91 0.82
C LEU A 71 1.05 -5.15 1.65
N VAL A 72 -0.22 -5.40 1.88
CA VAL A 72 -0.73 -6.52 2.67
C VAL A 72 -1.77 -7.23 1.83
N SER A 73 -1.71 -8.56 1.82
CA SER A 73 -2.74 -9.40 1.23
C SER A 73 -2.57 -10.83 1.72
N THR A 74 -3.63 -11.62 1.63
CA THR A 74 -3.58 -13.08 1.73
C THR A 74 -3.17 -13.65 0.37
N PRO A 75 -2.05 -14.41 0.26
CA PRO A 75 -1.68 -15.03 -0.99
C PRO A 75 -2.73 -16.08 -1.36
N THR A 76 -3.40 -15.88 -2.50
CA THR A 76 -4.51 -16.73 -2.92
C THR A 76 -4.03 -17.88 -3.82
N ILE A 77 -3.31 -17.56 -4.90
CA ILE A 77 -2.84 -18.55 -5.89
C ILE A 77 -1.36 -18.31 -6.19
N LYS A 78 -0.55 -19.36 -6.03
CA LYS A 78 0.89 -19.31 -6.34
C LYS A 78 1.13 -19.00 -7.82
N GLY A 79 2.04 -18.07 -8.07
CA GLY A 79 2.44 -17.60 -9.41
C GLY A 79 1.48 -16.57 -10.03
N ILE A 80 0.32 -16.31 -9.41
CA ILE A 80 -0.66 -15.32 -9.90
C ILE A 80 -0.84 -14.18 -8.89
N SER A 81 -0.70 -14.48 -7.60
CA SER A 81 -0.81 -13.50 -6.52
C SER A 81 0.15 -12.33 -6.71
N ARG A 82 -0.41 -11.12 -6.72
CA ARG A 82 0.34 -9.87 -6.80
C ARG A 82 1.22 -9.70 -5.58
N ILE A 83 0.70 -10.03 -4.39
CA ILE A 83 1.47 -9.97 -3.15
C ILE A 83 2.68 -10.90 -3.18
N GLU A 84 2.57 -12.05 -3.86
CA GLU A 84 3.70 -12.97 -4.02
C GLU A 84 4.78 -12.36 -4.91
N ARG A 85 4.40 -11.73 -6.03
CA ARG A 85 5.35 -11.02 -6.89
C ARG A 85 6.08 -9.90 -6.13
N GLU A 86 5.35 -9.10 -5.35
CA GLU A 86 5.94 -8.03 -4.54
C GLU A 86 6.83 -8.59 -3.42
N PHE A 87 6.40 -9.69 -2.78
CA PHE A 87 7.20 -10.39 -1.79
C PHE A 87 8.52 -10.90 -2.40
N LEU A 88 8.47 -11.55 -3.56
CA LEU A 88 9.65 -12.06 -4.27
C LEU A 88 10.63 -10.95 -4.68
N ALA A 89 10.11 -9.77 -5.04
CA ALA A 89 10.92 -8.60 -5.36
C ALA A 89 11.55 -7.92 -4.12
N SER A 90 11.05 -8.23 -2.91
CA SER A 90 11.51 -7.68 -1.64
C SER A 90 12.63 -8.53 -0.99
N ASP A 91 12.94 -8.24 0.27
CA ASP A 91 13.91 -8.98 1.08
C ASP A 91 13.35 -10.31 1.65
N GLN A 92 12.11 -10.67 1.29
CA GLN A 92 11.47 -11.95 1.58
C GLN A 92 11.51 -12.35 3.06
N ARG A 93 11.51 -11.37 3.98
CA ARG A 93 11.55 -11.65 5.41
C ARG A 93 10.27 -12.34 5.87
N ARG A 94 10.42 -13.37 6.69
CA ARG A 94 9.32 -14.07 7.34
C ARG A 94 9.37 -13.80 8.83
N TYR A 95 8.29 -13.23 9.35
CA TYR A 95 8.10 -13.07 10.79
C TYR A 95 7.36 -14.28 11.32
N PHE A 96 8.06 -15.15 12.05
CA PHE A 96 7.47 -16.30 12.72
C PHE A 96 7.13 -15.91 14.15
N VAL A 97 5.84 -15.87 14.46
CA VAL A 97 5.35 -15.70 15.84
C VAL A 97 5.35 -17.08 16.49
N PRO A 98 6.13 -17.31 17.57
CA PRO A 98 6.01 -18.56 18.32
C PRO A 98 4.59 -18.65 18.89
N CYS A 99 4.00 -19.84 18.85
CA CYS A 99 2.70 -20.05 19.46
C CYS A 99 2.79 -19.68 20.96
N PRO A 100 1.85 -18.90 21.50
CA PRO A 100 1.77 -18.71 22.95
C PRO A 100 1.55 -20.07 23.63
N GLU A 101 2.15 -20.24 24.81
CA GLU A 101 1.88 -21.41 25.69
C GLU A 101 0.42 -21.47 26.12
#